data_AF-A0A815UDP2-F1
#
_entry.id   AF-A0A815UDP2-F1
#
_cell.length_a   1.000
_cell.length_b   1.000
_cell.length_c   1.000
_cell.angle_alpha   90.00
_cell.angle_beta   90.00
_cell.angle_gamma   90.00
#
_symmetry.space_group_name_H-M   'P 1'
#
loop_
_entity.id
_entity.type
_entity.pdbx_description
1 polymer ?
#
loop_
_entity_poly.entity_id
_entity_poly.type
_entity_poly.pdbx_seq_one_letter_code
_entity_poly.pdbx_strand_id
1 'polypeptide(L)'
;MQCMIIFTFLVLVHSLHSAAIPSSTVDNVQDQFLPFYLQEVHLINSIHSPSLAGQQLNQAYLDLLPIDRLLYTYYVNANLSVEGIVPLGGWESPTSDIRGVFLAFYLQASAKAYLAYNNTHQLSKAQYLVEQLYRVQKILNESGFLAAWPSEHLRKLERLEKVWAPIYCYEKLLRGLSDMYTLTGLTLAGQMVHDMLNYLYTWMIHCMNTYPASHWHAMIFSTLDYEYGGISEFLYEQYGLTSDQRFFWMAQQFDDGQFLGALALNMDFLTGVHANSHVP
;
A
#
# COMPACT_ATOMS: atom_id res chain seq x y z
N MET A 1 17.90 -32.80 1.29
CA MET A 1 17.01 -33.64 0.47
C MET A 1 15.81 -34.05 1.31
N GLN A 2 14.85 -33.13 1.46
CA GLN A 2 13.46 -33.30 1.92
C GLN A 2 12.86 -31.89 2.06
N CYS A 3 11.53 -31.80 2.06
CA CYS A 3 10.68 -30.61 1.98
C CYS A 3 10.36 -30.12 0.56
N MET A 4 9.60 -30.97 -0.15
CA MET A 4 8.79 -30.60 -1.31
C MET A 4 7.34 -30.99 -0.99
N ILE A 5 6.67 -30.17 -0.17
CA ILE A 5 5.23 -30.15 0.06
C ILE A 5 5.00 -28.67 0.40
N ILE A 6 4.36 -27.84 -0.43
CA ILE A 6 2.92 -27.68 -0.57
C ILE A 6 2.75 -26.74 -1.78
N PHE A 7 1.86 -27.07 -2.71
CA PHE A 7 0.95 -26.19 -3.49
C PHE A 7 0.54 -26.89 -4.78
N THR A 8 -0.27 -27.94 -4.61
CA THR A 8 -1.19 -28.38 -5.64
C THR A 8 -2.58 -28.06 -5.13
N PHE A 9 -3.09 -26.87 -5.40
CA PHE A 9 -4.52 -26.69 -5.54
C PHE A 9 -4.81 -26.24 -6.96
N LEU A 10 -5.34 -27.23 -7.68
CA LEU A 10 -5.73 -27.19 -9.08
C LEU A 10 -6.86 -26.17 -9.24
N VAL A 11 -6.75 -25.44 -10.33
CA VAL A 11 -7.78 -24.72 -11.07
C VAL A 11 -9.15 -25.41 -10.98
N LEU A 12 -10.15 -24.68 -10.47
CA LEU A 12 -11.55 -24.91 -10.77
C LEU A 12 -12.14 -23.58 -11.24
N VAL A 13 -12.08 -23.36 -12.57
CA VAL A 13 -12.94 -22.38 -13.24
C VAL A 13 -14.35 -22.91 -13.15
N HIS A 14 -15.14 -22.39 -12.22
CA HIS A 14 -16.60 -22.39 -12.29
C HIS A 14 -17.07 -20.99 -11.87
N SER A 15 -17.54 -20.23 -12.86
CA SER A 15 -18.57 -19.19 -12.76
C SER A 15 -18.78 -18.56 -11.37
N LEU A 16 -17.85 -17.73 -10.91
CA LEU A 16 -18.12 -16.80 -9.83
C LEU A 16 -18.91 -15.63 -10.42
N HIS A 17 -20.24 -15.75 -10.38
CA HIS A 17 -21.03 -14.58 -9.99
C HIS A 17 -20.39 -14.03 -8.72
N SER A 18 -20.28 -12.71 -8.60
CA SER A 18 -19.84 -12.02 -7.39
C SER A 18 -20.66 -12.53 -6.21
N ALA A 19 -20.15 -13.57 -5.54
CA ALA A 19 -20.76 -14.14 -4.37
C ALA A 19 -20.26 -13.26 -3.24
N ALA A 20 -21.17 -12.48 -2.65
CA ALA A 20 -20.94 -11.81 -1.40
C ALA A 20 -20.28 -12.80 -0.43
N ILE A 21 -19.24 -12.35 0.27
CA ILE A 21 -18.61 -13.08 1.36
C ILE A 21 -19.75 -13.58 2.26
N PRO A 22 -19.88 -14.89 2.51
CA PRO A 22 -20.98 -15.39 3.31
C PRO A 22 -20.85 -14.81 4.72
N SER A 23 -21.87 -14.05 5.13
CA SER A 23 -22.02 -13.63 6.52
C SER A 23 -22.32 -14.88 7.34
N SER A 24 -21.28 -15.54 7.85
CA SER A 24 -21.45 -16.47 8.95
C SER A 24 -21.87 -15.62 10.15
N THR A 25 -23.17 -15.66 10.49
CA THR A 25 -23.67 -15.14 11.75
C THR A 25 -22.99 -15.95 12.85
N VAL A 26 -22.00 -15.33 13.48
CA VAL A 26 -21.45 -15.85 14.74
C VAL A 26 -22.58 -15.67 15.75
N ASP A 27 -23.28 -16.75 16.08
CA ASP A 27 -24.44 -16.80 16.99
C ASP A 27 -24.08 -16.48 18.46
N ASN A 28 -23.04 -15.69 18.71
CA ASN A 28 -22.69 -15.21 20.04
C ASN A 28 -22.00 -13.82 20.01
N VAL A 29 -22.53 -12.92 19.19
CA VAL A 29 -22.09 -11.52 19.10
C VAL A 29 -23.29 -10.62 19.36
N GLN A 30 -23.73 -10.55 20.62
CA GLN A 30 -24.62 -9.45 21.04
C GLN A 30 -23.73 -8.24 21.32
N ASP A 31 -23.95 -7.17 20.54
CA ASP A 31 -23.35 -5.82 20.68
C ASP A 31 -21.99 -5.57 20.00
N GLN A 32 -21.79 -5.97 18.73
CA GLN A 32 -20.73 -5.40 17.88
C GLN A 32 -21.29 -4.33 16.93
N PHE A 33 -20.65 -3.16 16.91
CA PHE A 33 -20.88 -2.13 15.88
C PHE A 33 -20.04 -2.47 14.66
N LEU A 34 -20.70 -2.79 13.53
CA LEU A 34 -20.05 -3.03 12.25
C LEU A 34 -20.24 -1.81 11.34
N PRO A 35 -19.21 -1.41 10.56
CA PRO A 35 -19.38 -0.39 9.55
C PRO A 35 -20.26 -0.91 8.41
N PHE A 36 -21.00 -0.01 7.75
CA PHE A 36 -21.61 -0.32 6.46
C PHE A 36 -20.52 -0.47 5.40
N TYR A 37 -20.72 -1.40 4.47
CA TYR A 37 -19.89 -1.48 3.28
C TYR A 37 -20.15 -0.29 2.36
N LEU A 38 -19.16 0.04 1.54
CA LEU A 38 -19.22 1.23 0.69
C LEU A 38 -20.37 1.16 -0.35
N GLN A 39 -20.69 -0.05 -0.83
CA GLN A 39 -21.82 -0.30 -1.73
C GLN A 39 -23.20 -0.23 -1.04
N GLU A 40 -23.26 -0.18 0.29
CA GLU A 40 -24.53 -0.12 1.05
C GLU A 40 -24.97 1.33 1.34
N VAL A 41 -24.10 2.32 1.08
CA VAL A 41 -24.36 3.72 1.37
C VAL A 41 -24.31 4.54 0.08
N HIS A 42 -25.46 5.05 -0.34
CA HIS A 42 -25.55 5.90 -1.53
C HIS A 42 -25.77 7.36 -1.17
N LEU A 43 -24.86 8.21 -1.64
CA LEU A 43 -24.97 9.66 -1.50
C LEU A 43 -26.10 10.18 -2.40
N ILE A 44 -26.99 10.98 -1.81
CA ILE A 44 -28.07 11.65 -2.53
C ILE A 44 -27.80 13.15 -2.64
N ASN A 45 -28.38 13.77 -3.66
CA ASN A 45 -28.38 15.23 -3.75
C ASN A 45 -29.21 15.80 -2.60
N SER A 46 -28.60 16.61 -1.75
CA SER A 46 -29.22 17.13 -0.53
C SER A 46 -28.75 18.55 -0.25
N ILE A 47 -29.66 19.44 0.15
CA ILE A 47 -29.32 20.78 0.64
C ILE A 47 -28.60 20.75 1.99
N HIS A 48 -28.67 19.61 2.70
CA HIS A 48 -28.09 19.45 4.04
C HIS A 48 -26.67 18.87 4.00
N SER A 49 -26.19 18.39 2.85
CA SER A 49 -24.86 17.80 2.74
C SER A 49 -24.23 18.03 1.37
N PRO A 50 -22.97 18.51 1.30
CA PRO A 50 -22.24 18.66 0.05
C PRO A 50 -21.57 17.34 -0.41
N SER A 51 -21.75 16.21 0.29
CA SER A 51 -20.95 15.00 0.05
C SER A 51 -21.04 14.47 -1.38
N LEU A 52 -22.22 14.48 -2.01
CA LEU A 52 -22.36 14.03 -3.40
C LEU A 52 -21.58 14.94 -4.36
N ALA A 53 -21.63 16.26 -4.17
CA ALA A 53 -20.87 17.21 -4.97
C ALA A 53 -19.35 17.03 -4.78
N GLY A 54 -18.90 16.77 -3.54
CA GLY A 54 -17.51 16.44 -3.24
C GLY A 54 -17.04 15.16 -3.94
N GLN A 55 -17.87 14.11 -3.93
CA GLN A 55 -17.58 12.86 -4.65
C GLN A 55 -17.44 13.11 -6.17
N GLN A 56 -18.38 13.86 -6.76
CA GLN A 56 -18.36 14.17 -8.19
C GLN A 56 -17.16 15.04 -8.58
N LEU A 57 -16.77 15.99 -7.74
CA LEU A 57 -15.58 16.82 -7.97
C LEU A 57 -14.30 15.97 -7.90
N ASN A 58 -14.20 15.07 -6.93
CA ASN A 58 -13.08 14.14 -6.83
C ASN A 58 -13.01 13.23 -8.07
N GLN A 59 -14.15 12.71 -8.52
CA GLN A 59 -14.24 11.90 -9.74
C GLN A 59 -13.74 12.68 -10.97
N ALA A 60 -14.24 13.91 -11.16
CA ALA A 60 -13.83 14.76 -12.27
C ALA A 60 -12.32 15.06 -12.23
N TYR A 61 -11.76 15.31 -11.03
CA TYR A 61 -10.32 15.50 -10.88
C TYR A 61 -9.52 14.27 -11.30
N LEU A 62 -9.90 13.07 -10.85
CA LEU A 62 -9.23 11.82 -11.23
C LEU A 62 -9.32 11.54 -12.74
N ASP A 63 -10.43 11.90 -13.38
CA ASP A 63 -10.61 11.72 -14.82
C ASP A 63 -9.71 12.63 -15.66
N LEU A 64 -9.37 13.82 -15.16
CA LEU A 64 -8.44 14.77 -15.80
C LEU A 64 -6.98 14.32 -15.77
N LEU A 65 -6.63 13.36 -14.91
CA LEU A 65 -5.24 12.97 -14.72
C LEU A 65 -4.72 12.14 -15.92
N PRO A 66 -3.62 12.57 -16.57
CA PRO A 66 -2.93 11.76 -17.59
C PRO A 66 -2.14 10.62 -16.92
N ILE A 67 -2.78 9.46 -16.79
CA ILE A 67 -2.27 8.33 -15.99
C ILE A 67 -0.89 7.81 -16.44
N ASP A 68 -0.53 7.94 -17.71
CA ASP A 68 0.80 7.52 -18.21
C ASP A 68 1.94 8.28 -17.53
N ARG A 69 1.70 9.53 -17.12
CA ARG A 69 2.71 10.34 -16.40
C ARG A 69 3.02 9.78 -15.02
N LEU A 70 2.09 9.02 -14.42
CA LEU A 70 2.29 8.34 -13.13
C LEU A 70 3.29 7.17 -13.24
N LEU A 71 3.45 6.60 -14.44
CA LEU A 71 4.37 5.48 -14.69
C LEU A 71 5.80 5.94 -15.03
N TYR A 72 6.03 7.23 -15.23
CA TYR A 72 7.30 7.76 -15.73
C TYR A 72 8.50 7.26 -14.92
N THR A 73 8.46 7.39 -13.60
CA THR A 73 9.58 7.05 -12.70
C THR A 73 9.80 5.54 -12.60
N TYR A 74 8.72 4.75 -12.65
CA TYR A 74 8.78 3.29 -12.75
C TYR A 74 9.44 2.84 -14.06
N TYR A 75 9.11 3.47 -15.18
CA TYR A 75 9.75 3.18 -16.47
C TYR A 75 11.23 3.54 -16.48
N VAL A 76 11.60 4.69 -15.92
CA VAL A 76 13.01 5.08 -15.77
C VAL A 76 13.77 4.03 -14.97
N ASN A 77 13.23 3.57 -13.82
CA ASN A 77 13.91 2.57 -12.99
C ASN A 77 14.12 1.23 -13.74
N ALA A 78 13.20 0.85 -14.62
CA ALA A 78 13.28 -0.37 -15.43
C ALA A 78 13.98 -0.17 -16.79
N ASN A 79 14.62 0.98 -17.05
CA ASN A 79 15.22 1.33 -18.34
C ASN A 79 14.26 1.18 -19.53
N LEU A 80 12.97 1.44 -19.32
CA LEU A 80 11.95 1.49 -20.36
C LEU A 80 11.90 2.87 -21.03
N SER A 81 11.46 2.91 -22.30
CA SER A 81 11.26 4.18 -22.99
C SER A 81 10.18 5.01 -22.32
N VAL A 82 10.48 6.29 -22.11
CA VAL A 82 9.55 7.34 -21.65
C VAL A 82 9.29 8.37 -22.74
N GLU A 83 9.55 8.01 -24.01
CA GLU A 83 9.30 8.89 -25.15
C GLU A 83 7.84 9.35 -25.19
N GLY A 84 7.64 10.67 -25.31
CA GLY A 84 6.31 11.28 -25.29
C GLY A 84 5.68 11.41 -23.91
N ILE A 85 6.27 10.87 -22.83
CA ILE A 85 5.76 10.98 -21.47
C ILE A 85 6.49 12.11 -20.74
N VAL A 86 5.75 13.15 -20.35
CA VAL A 86 6.30 14.25 -19.54
C VAL A 86 6.20 13.87 -18.06
N PRO A 87 7.29 13.93 -17.26
CA PRO A 87 7.21 13.61 -15.84
C PRO A 87 6.29 14.59 -15.09
N LEU A 88 5.72 14.15 -13.97
CA LEU A 88 5.07 15.06 -13.01
C LEU A 88 6.13 15.90 -12.28
N GLY A 89 5.67 16.99 -11.65
CA GLY A 89 6.51 17.87 -10.84
C GLY A 89 6.33 17.64 -9.33
N GLY A 90 6.85 18.57 -8.53
CA GLY A 90 6.69 18.53 -7.07
C GLY A 90 7.21 17.23 -6.46
N TRP A 91 6.42 16.63 -5.58
CA TRP A 91 6.75 15.38 -4.90
C TRP A 91 6.78 14.15 -5.83
N GLU A 92 6.13 14.22 -7.00
CA GLU A 92 6.18 13.19 -8.04
C GLU A 92 7.31 13.41 -9.06
N SER A 93 8.13 14.45 -8.87
CA SER A 93 9.26 14.69 -9.76
C SER A 93 10.27 13.54 -9.71
N PRO A 94 11.00 13.27 -10.82
CA PRO A 94 12.02 12.21 -10.85
C PRO A 94 13.14 12.39 -9.82
N THR A 95 13.33 13.60 -9.28
CA THR A 95 14.33 13.93 -8.27
C THR A 95 13.81 13.88 -6.82
N SER A 96 12.51 13.68 -6.63
CA SER A 96 11.89 13.61 -5.30
C SER A 96 11.97 12.19 -4.75
N ASP A 97 12.45 12.03 -3.52
CA ASP A 97 12.54 10.72 -2.87
C ASP A 97 11.17 10.09 -2.54
N ILE A 98 10.11 10.91 -2.44
CA ILE A 98 8.74 10.47 -2.11
C ILE A 98 7.81 10.33 -3.33
N ARG A 99 8.40 10.24 -4.53
CA ARG A 99 7.67 9.98 -5.79
C ARG A 99 6.95 8.63 -5.78
N GLY A 100 5.89 8.50 -6.57
CA GLY A 100 5.07 7.29 -6.71
C GLY A 100 3.90 7.19 -5.72
N VAL A 101 3.89 8.01 -4.68
CA VAL A 101 2.84 8.02 -3.66
C VAL A 101 1.49 8.43 -4.25
N PHE A 102 1.47 9.34 -5.22
CA PHE A 102 0.25 9.76 -5.87
C PHE A 102 -0.37 8.67 -6.76
N LEU A 103 0.46 7.84 -7.42
CA LEU A 103 -0.04 6.66 -8.14
C LEU A 103 -0.78 5.73 -7.18
N ALA A 104 -0.19 5.45 -6.02
CA ALA A 104 -0.81 4.61 -5.01
C ALA A 104 -2.18 5.14 -4.56
N PHE A 105 -2.29 6.44 -4.32
CA PHE A 105 -3.58 7.07 -3.99
C PHE A 105 -4.58 7.01 -5.14
N TYR A 106 -4.12 7.13 -6.39
CA TYR A 106 -4.98 6.96 -7.57
C TYR A 106 -5.58 5.54 -7.63
N LEU A 107 -4.80 4.50 -7.32
CA LEU A 107 -5.28 3.12 -7.26
C LEU A 107 -6.35 2.94 -6.18
N GLN A 108 -6.09 3.40 -4.95
CA GLN A 108 -7.08 3.32 -3.85
C GLN A 108 -8.37 4.07 -4.19
N ALA A 109 -8.25 5.30 -4.71
CA ALA A 109 -9.39 6.11 -5.06
C ALA A 109 -10.24 5.46 -6.16
N SER A 110 -9.59 4.86 -7.17
CA SER A 110 -10.27 4.15 -8.26
C SER A 110 -10.97 2.88 -7.78
N ALA A 111 -10.33 2.11 -6.89
CA ALA A 111 -10.92 0.91 -6.29
C ALA A 111 -12.17 1.26 -5.46
N LYS A 112 -12.08 2.29 -4.62
CA LYS A 112 -13.21 2.79 -3.81
C LYS A 112 -14.32 3.38 -4.68
N ALA A 113 -13.99 4.12 -5.73
CA ALA A 113 -14.97 4.67 -6.68
C ALA A 113 -15.75 3.57 -7.42
N TYR A 114 -15.06 2.50 -7.81
CA TYR A 114 -15.70 1.32 -8.39
C TYR A 114 -16.67 0.67 -7.41
N LEU A 115 -16.23 0.42 -6.17
CA LEU A 115 -17.06 -0.24 -5.17
C LEU A 115 -18.27 0.61 -4.74
N ALA A 116 -18.10 1.93 -4.61
CA ALA A 116 -19.14 2.85 -4.15
C ALA A 116 -20.27 3.10 -5.18
N TYR A 117 -19.91 3.28 -6.45
CA TYR A 117 -20.85 3.74 -7.48
C TYR A 117 -20.54 3.19 -8.89
N ASN A 118 -19.91 2.02 -8.96
CA ASN A 118 -19.64 1.26 -10.20
C ASN A 118 -18.92 2.08 -11.29
N ASN A 119 -17.92 2.87 -10.91
CA ASN A 119 -17.12 3.66 -11.85
C ASN A 119 -16.13 2.79 -12.66
N THR A 120 -16.63 2.13 -13.70
CA THR A 120 -15.85 1.23 -14.55
C THR A 120 -14.79 1.96 -15.40
N HIS A 121 -15.00 3.24 -15.73
CA HIS A 121 -14.03 4.04 -16.46
C HIS A 121 -12.74 4.22 -15.65
N GLN A 122 -12.84 4.67 -14.39
CA GLN A 122 -11.67 4.80 -13.52
C GLN A 122 -11.04 3.45 -13.18
N LEU A 123 -11.87 2.41 -13.01
CA LEU A 123 -11.37 1.05 -12.80
C LEU A 123 -10.45 0.61 -13.96
N SER A 124 -10.86 0.81 -15.22
CA SER A 124 -10.05 0.42 -16.39
C SER A 124 -8.70 1.14 -16.44
N LYS A 125 -8.66 2.42 -16.04
CA LYS A 125 -7.42 3.20 -15.94
C LYS A 125 -6.50 2.65 -14.85
N ALA A 126 -7.05 2.32 -13.68
CA ALA A 126 -6.29 1.71 -12.59
C ALA A 126 -5.79 0.30 -12.93
N GLN A 127 -6.60 -0.52 -13.61
CA GLN A 127 -6.18 -1.84 -14.10
C GLN A 127 -5.00 -1.72 -15.08
N TYR A 128 -5.06 -0.77 -16.01
CA TYR A 128 -3.93 -0.47 -16.91
C TYR A 128 -2.66 -0.10 -16.15
N LEU A 129 -2.76 0.75 -15.12
CA LEU A 129 -1.61 1.10 -14.27
C LEU A 129 -1.03 -0.14 -13.58
N VAL A 130 -1.87 -1.01 -12.99
CA VAL A 130 -1.42 -2.26 -12.35
C VAL A 130 -0.71 -3.17 -13.35
N GLU A 131 -1.23 -3.32 -14.57
CA GLU A 131 -0.59 -4.12 -15.61
C GLU A 131 0.80 -3.57 -16.00
N GLN A 132 0.93 -2.25 -16.16
CA GLN A 132 2.22 -1.63 -16.47
C GLN A 132 3.21 -1.73 -15.30
N LEU A 133 2.74 -1.56 -14.06
CA LEU A 133 3.55 -1.76 -12.87
C LEU A 133 4.03 -3.21 -12.73
N TYR A 134 3.18 -4.18 -13.03
CA TYR A 134 3.57 -5.59 -13.07
C TYR A 134 4.64 -5.85 -14.13
N ARG A 135 4.48 -5.28 -15.32
CA ARG A 135 5.50 -5.34 -16.39
C ARG A 135 6.84 -4.76 -15.91
N VAL A 136 6.82 -3.62 -15.24
CA VAL A 136 8.01 -3.00 -14.63
C VAL A 136 8.65 -3.94 -13.61
N GLN A 137 7.87 -4.47 -12.67
CA GLN A 137 8.36 -5.40 -11.64
C GLN A 137 9.05 -6.63 -12.25
N LYS A 138 8.48 -7.18 -13.34
CA LYS A 138 9.09 -8.31 -14.06
C LYS A 138 10.39 -7.96 -14.76
N ILE A 139 10.51 -6.75 -15.32
CA ILE A 139 11.73 -6.30 -16.00
C ILE A 139 12.84 -5.99 -15.00
N LEU A 140 12.50 -5.38 -13.86
CA LEU A 140 13.46 -5.16 -12.76
C LEU A 140 14.05 -6.49 -12.29
N ASN A 141 13.21 -7.53 -12.17
CA ASN A 141 13.62 -8.87 -11.76
C ASN A 141 14.38 -8.89 -10.41
N GLU A 142 13.98 -7.99 -9.50
CA GLU A 142 14.59 -7.81 -8.17
C GLU A 142 13.79 -8.54 -7.09
N SER A 143 13.54 -9.85 -7.29
CA SER A 143 12.89 -10.71 -6.29
C SER A 143 11.54 -10.20 -5.76
N GLY A 144 10.77 -9.49 -6.59
CA GLY A 144 9.46 -8.94 -6.22
C GLY A 144 9.47 -7.47 -5.80
N PHE A 145 10.64 -6.82 -5.73
CA PHE A 145 10.71 -5.38 -5.48
C PHE A 145 10.02 -4.57 -6.57
N LEU A 146 9.26 -3.55 -6.14
CA LEU A 146 8.68 -2.55 -7.00
C LEU A 146 8.51 -1.25 -6.22
N ALA A 147 9.06 -0.15 -6.74
CA ALA A 147 8.80 1.20 -6.27
C ALA A 147 9.10 2.22 -7.37
N ALA A 148 8.60 3.44 -7.21
CA ALA A 148 8.94 4.58 -8.08
C ALA A 148 10.38 5.07 -7.86
N TRP A 149 11.08 4.51 -6.88
CA TRP A 149 12.48 4.75 -6.56
C TRP A 149 13.29 3.44 -6.65
N PRO A 150 14.60 3.51 -6.95
CA PRO A 150 15.44 2.32 -7.08
C PRO A 150 15.72 1.67 -5.72
N SER A 151 15.89 0.35 -5.67
CA SER A 151 16.13 -0.41 -4.45
C SER A 151 17.33 0.07 -3.62
N GLU A 152 18.25 0.82 -4.23
CA GLU A 152 19.32 1.55 -3.54
C GLU A 152 18.82 2.46 -2.40
N HIS A 153 17.57 2.95 -2.43
CA HIS A 153 17.01 3.71 -1.30
C HIS A 153 16.93 2.89 -0.01
N LEU A 154 16.62 1.59 -0.09
CA LEU A 154 16.67 0.70 1.08
C LEU A 154 18.12 0.43 1.51
N ARG A 155 19.08 0.43 0.58
CA ARG A 155 20.51 0.29 0.91
C ARG A 155 21.07 1.53 1.58
N LYS A 156 20.64 2.72 1.17
CA LYS A 156 20.92 3.97 1.90
C LYS A 156 20.38 3.92 3.31
N LEU A 157 19.14 3.46 3.46
CA LEU A 157 18.48 3.28 4.75
C LEU A 157 19.29 2.33 5.66
N GLU A 158 19.73 1.16 5.13
CA GLU A 158 20.62 0.22 5.83
C GLU A 158 21.93 0.86 6.31
N ARG A 159 22.50 1.79 5.53
CA ARG A 159 23.74 2.50 5.86
C ARG A 159 23.52 3.77 6.69
N LEU A 160 22.29 4.04 7.12
CA LEU A 160 21.90 5.27 7.83
C LEU A 160 22.23 6.54 7.03
N GLU A 161 22.23 6.45 5.70
CA GLU A 161 22.39 7.58 4.80
C GLU A 161 21.06 8.32 4.63
N LYS A 162 21.14 9.59 4.24
CA LYS A 162 19.95 10.42 4.00
C LYS A 162 19.15 9.90 2.80
N VAL A 163 17.91 9.48 3.04
CA VAL A 163 16.93 9.08 2.01
C VAL A 163 15.50 9.25 2.54
N TRP A 164 14.66 10.02 1.86
CA TRP A 164 13.35 10.39 2.41
C TRP A 164 12.29 9.29 2.28
N ALA A 165 11.79 8.84 3.43
CA ALA A 165 10.57 8.05 3.62
C ALA A 165 10.35 6.86 2.65
N PRO A 166 11.36 5.99 2.39
CA PRO A 166 11.21 4.89 1.45
C PRO A 166 10.15 3.88 1.91
N ILE A 167 10.08 3.56 3.21
CA ILE A 167 9.09 2.60 3.75
C ILE A 167 7.67 3.15 3.62
N TYR A 168 7.43 4.42 3.93
CA TYR A 168 6.15 5.09 3.69
C TYR A 168 5.72 4.96 2.23
N CYS A 169 6.61 5.28 1.28
CA CYS A 169 6.27 5.21 -0.14
C CYS A 169 5.96 3.78 -0.59
N TYR A 170 6.71 2.80 -0.08
CA TYR A 170 6.49 1.38 -0.32
C TYR A 170 5.12 0.92 0.19
N GLU A 171 4.77 1.34 1.41
CA GLU A 171 3.50 1.04 2.05
C GLU A 171 2.31 1.63 1.28
N LYS A 172 2.41 2.86 0.77
CA LYS A 172 1.31 3.44 -0.02
C LYS A 172 1.04 2.60 -1.26
N LEU A 173 2.08 2.16 -1.98
CA LEU A 173 1.91 1.28 -3.13
C LEU A 173 1.29 -0.07 -2.74
N LEU A 174 1.75 -0.68 -1.64
CA LEU A 174 1.16 -1.91 -1.10
C LEU A 174 -0.34 -1.73 -0.81
N ARG A 175 -0.74 -0.64 -0.14
CA ARG A 175 -2.16 -0.32 0.13
C ARG A 175 -2.95 -0.13 -1.17
N GLY A 176 -2.41 0.62 -2.14
CA GLY A 176 -3.06 0.85 -3.43
C GLY A 176 -3.32 -0.45 -4.19
N LEU A 177 -2.33 -1.34 -4.25
CA LEU A 177 -2.48 -2.66 -4.87
C LEU A 177 -3.40 -3.58 -4.05
N SER A 178 -3.34 -3.51 -2.72
CA SER A 178 -4.22 -4.27 -1.84
C SER A 178 -5.68 -3.88 -2.04
N ASP A 179 -6.01 -2.58 -2.08
CA ASP A 179 -7.36 -2.08 -2.38
C ASP A 179 -7.84 -2.54 -3.77
N MET A 180 -6.96 -2.51 -4.79
CA MET A 180 -7.30 -3.05 -6.11
C MET A 180 -7.65 -4.54 -6.04
N TYR A 181 -6.95 -5.33 -5.22
CA TYR A 181 -7.27 -6.74 -5.04
C TYR A 181 -8.55 -6.95 -4.23
N THR A 182 -8.65 -6.38 -3.03
CA THR A 182 -9.72 -6.67 -2.06
C THR A 182 -11.05 -6.05 -2.45
N LEU A 183 -11.05 -4.85 -3.06
CA LEU A 183 -12.27 -4.12 -3.40
C LEU A 183 -12.76 -4.39 -4.83
N THR A 184 -11.87 -4.80 -5.74
CA THR A 184 -12.22 -5.01 -7.17
C THR A 184 -12.04 -6.45 -7.65
N GLY A 185 -11.37 -7.31 -6.86
CA GLY A 185 -11.07 -8.69 -7.24
C GLY A 185 -9.90 -8.82 -8.22
N LEU A 186 -9.09 -7.77 -8.43
CA LEU A 186 -7.97 -7.80 -9.37
C LEU A 186 -6.81 -8.66 -8.83
N THR A 187 -6.84 -9.95 -9.15
CA THR A 187 -5.87 -10.95 -8.65
C THR A 187 -4.42 -10.63 -8.98
N LEU A 188 -4.15 -9.96 -10.10
CA LEU A 188 -2.81 -9.49 -10.47
C LEU A 188 -2.22 -8.55 -9.41
N ALA A 189 -3.03 -7.64 -8.87
CA ALA A 189 -2.58 -6.73 -7.81
C ALA A 189 -2.25 -7.50 -6.52
N GLY A 190 -3.06 -8.52 -6.18
CA GLY A 190 -2.80 -9.39 -5.03
C GLY A 190 -1.49 -10.17 -5.16
N GLN A 191 -1.18 -10.67 -6.37
CA GLN A 191 0.12 -11.30 -6.64
C GLN A 191 1.29 -10.33 -6.43
N MET A 192 1.16 -9.09 -6.91
CA MET A 192 2.20 -8.07 -6.73
C MET A 192 2.42 -7.72 -5.26
N VAL A 193 1.33 -7.57 -4.49
CA VAL A 193 1.40 -7.35 -3.02
C VAL A 193 2.16 -8.50 -2.36
N HIS A 194 1.85 -9.75 -2.71
CA HIS A 194 2.55 -10.92 -2.18
C HIS A 194 4.05 -10.89 -2.49
N ASP A 195 4.42 -10.61 -3.73
CA ASP A 195 5.81 -10.54 -4.18
C ASP A 195 6.58 -9.41 -3.45
N MET A 196 5.96 -8.24 -3.32
CA MET A 196 6.52 -7.09 -2.60
C MET A 196 6.68 -7.36 -1.10
N LEU A 197 5.70 -8.01 -0.46
CA LEU A 197 5.78 -8.39 0.96
C LEU A 197 6.86 -9.44 1.22
N ASN A 198 7.03 -10.42 0.33
CA ASN A 198 8.12 -11.40 0.44
C ASN A 198 9.49 -10.74 0.30
N TYR A 199 9.63 -9.76 -0.61
CA TYR A 199 10.83 -8.96 -0.73
C TYR A 199 11.12 -8.21 0.57
N LEU A 200 10.12 -7.48 1.10
CA LEU A 200 10.25 -6.71 2.34
C LEU A 200 10.62 -7.61 3.52
N TYR A 201 9.95 -8.76 3.68
CA TYR A 201 10.26 -9.74 4.72
C TYR A 201 11.72 -10.21 4.64
N THR A 202 12.17 -10.57 3.45
CA THR A 202 13.55 -11.04 3.21
C THR A 202 14.57 -9.95 3.54
N TRP A 203 14.28 -8.71 3.14
CA TRP A 203 15.11 -7.55 3.46
C TRP A 203 15.19 -7.29 4.97
N MET A 204 14.07 -7.35 5.69
CA MET A 204 14.03 -7.18 7.15
C MET A 204 14.85 -8.26 7.87
N ILE A 205 14.67 -9.54 7.49
CA ILE A 205 15.44 -10.65 8.04
C ILE A 205 16.94 -10.47 7.79
N HIS A 206 17.32 -10.04 6.58
CA HIS A 206 18.72 -9.73 6.27
C HIS A 206 19.27 -8.64 7.19
N CYS A 207 18.55 -7.54 7.37
CA CYS A 207 18.98 -6.43 8.23
C CYS A 207 19.17 -6.90 9.68
N MET A 208 18.24 -7.66 10.22
CA MET A 208 18.33 -8.15 11.60
C MET A 208 19.45 -9.14 11.85
N ASN A 209 19.80 -9.94 10.83
CA ASN A 209 20.94 -10.85 10.94
C ASN A 209 22.29 -10.15 10.74
N THR A 210 22.29 -8.96 10.11
CA THR A 210 23.51 -8.23 9.75
C THR A 210 23.87 -7.17 10.78
N TYR A 211 22.87 -6.49 11.35
CA TYR A 211 23.06 -5.32 12.20
C TYR A 211 22.55 -5.56 13.63
N PRO A 212 23.16 -4.93 14.65
CA PRO A 212 22.65 -5.00 16.01
C PRO A 212 21.28 -4.31 16.14
N ALA A 213 20.52 -4.66 17.18
CA ALA A 213 19.18 -4.11 17.43
C ALA A 213 19.13 -2.56 17.49
N SER A 214 20.18 -1.92 18.03
CA SER A 214 20.28 -0.45 18.06
C SER A 214 20.37 0.17 16.67
N HIS A 215 20.98 -0.52 15.71
CA HIS A 215 21.10 -0.06 14.33
C HIS A 215 19.77 -0.23 13.59
N TRP A 216 19.07 -1.35 13.79
CA TRP A 216 17.69 -1.51 13.32
C TRP A 216 16.80 -0.37 13.83
N HIS A 217 16.88 -0.07 15.12
CA HIS A 217 16.12 1.03 15.71
C HIS A 217 16.46 2.38 15.08
N ALA A 218 17.75 2.68 14.89
CA ALA A 218 18.17 3.92 14.22
C ALA A 218 17.68 3.98 12.75
N MET A 219 17.68 2.85 12.06
CA MET A 219 17.20 2.75 10.70
C MET A 219 15.71 3.07 10.60
N ILE A 220 14.87 2.45 11.44
CA ILE A 220 13.41 2.62 11.36
C ILE A 220 12.91 3.92 12.01
N PHE A 221 13.49 4.31 13.14
CA PHE A 221 12.95 5.38 14.00
C PHE A 221 13.82 6.64 14.02
N SER A 222 15.01 6.66 13.40
CA SER A 222 15.89 7.85 13.45
C SER A 222 16.25 8.41 12.08
N THR A 223 16.01 7.70 10.98
CA THR A 223 16.20 8.28 9.65
C THR A 223 14.96 9.07 9.24
N LEU A 224 15.08 10.41 9.23
CA LEU A 224 14.12 11.39 8.73
C LEU A 224 12.72 11.31 9.37
N ASP A 225 12.67 11.58 10.67
CA ASP A 225 11.42 11.93 11.38
C ASP A 225 10.32 10.86 11.33
N TYR A 226 10.67 9.58 11.50
CA TYR A 226 9.71 8.50 11.72
C TYR A 226 8.73 8.24 10.57
N GLU A 227 9.06 8.64 9.34
CA GLU A 227 8.10 8.56 8.22
C GLU A 227 8.12 7.19 7.52
N TYR A 228 7.60 6.17 8.21
CA TYR A 228 7.33 4.83 7.65
C TYR A 228 5.85 4.58 7.32
N GLY A 229 4.97 5.56 7.59
CA GLY A 229 3.53 5.45 7.33
C GLY A 229 2.84 4.38 8.17
N GLY A 230 1.67 3.92 7.72
CA GLY A 230 0.88 2.90 8.41
C GLY A 230 1.31 1.47 8.11
N ILE A 231 2.62 1.20 7.97
CA ILE A 231 3.11 -0.13 7.56
C ILE A 231 2.84 -1.19 8.64
N SER A 232 2.89 -0.82 9.92
CA SER A 232 2.52 -1.70 11.03
C SER A 232 1.06 -2.13 10.92
N GLU A 233 0.14 -1.17 10.77
CA GLU A 233 -1.29 -1.42 10.57
C GLU A 233 -1.52 -2.31 9.34
N PHE A 234 -0.91 -1.98 8.20
CA PHE A 234 -1.04 -2.76 6.98
C PHE A 234 -0.63 -4.23 7.20
N LEU A 235 0.49 -4.46 7.87
CA LEU A 235 0.99 -5.81 8.15
C LEU A 235 0.10 -6.56 9.15
N TYR A 236 -0.44 -5.88 10.17
CA TYR A 236 -1.43 -6.47 11.07
C TYR A 236 -2.73 -6.86 10.34
N GLU A 237 -3.19 -6.04 9.39
CA GLU A 237 -4.32 -6.42 8.53
C GLU A 237 -3.99 -7.62 7.64
N GLN A 238 -2.81 -7.65 7.01
CA GLN A 238 -2.38 -8.81 6.21
C GLN A 238 -2.31 -10.08 7.07
N TYR A 239 -1.86 -9.98 8.33
CA TYR A 239 -1.93 -11.07 9.28
C TYR A 239 -3.38 -11.49 9.56
N GLY A 240 -4.29 -10.55 9.81
CA GLY A 240 -5.71 -10.84 10.02
C GLY A 240 -6.36 -11.55 8.83
N LEU A 241 -5.97 -11.19 7.60
CA LEU A 241 -6.50 -11.79 6.37
C LEU A 241 -5.93 -13.18 6.06
N THR A 242 -4.67 -13.44 6.41
CA THR A 242 -3.93 -14.64 5.95
C THR A 242 -3.56 -15.62 7.05
N SER A 243 -3.56 -15.17 8.31
CA SER A 243 -2.97 -15.87 9.46
C SER A 243 -1.47 -16.20 9.31
N ASP A 244 -0.76 -15.57 8.36
CA ASP A 244 0.67 -15.77 8.17
C ASP A 244 1.47 -15.02 9.24
N GLN A 245 2.08 -15.78 10.14
CA GLN A 245 2.85 -15.26 11.28
C GLN A 245 4.02 -14.35 10.88
N ARG A 246 4.49 -14.43 9.62
CA ARG A 246 5.52 -13.52 9.13
C ARG A 246 5.05 -12.08 9.19
N PHE A 247 3.79 -11.80 8.84
CA PHE A 247 3.26 -10.43 8.84
C PHE A 247 3.07 -9.89 10.25
N PHE A 248 2.62 -10.72 11.19
CA PHE A 248 2.54 -10.34 12.59
C PHE A 248 3.93 -9.97 13.14
N TRP A 249 4.93 -10.83 12.88
CA TRP A 249 6.30 -10.54 13.28
C TRP A 249 6.85 -9.27 12.63
N MET A 250 6.61 -9.04 11.33
CA MET A 250 7.05 -7.83 10.63
C MET A 250 6.41 -6.58 11.24
N ALA A 251 5.10 -6.61 11.51
CA ALA A 251 4.35 -5.47 12.06
C ALA A 251 4.95 -5.00 13.39
N GLN A 252 5.27 -5.94 14.29
CA GLN A 252 5.88 -5.66 15.60
C GLN A 252 7.22 -4.92 15.53
N GLN A 253 7.93 -4.98 14.40
CA GLN A 253 9.22 -4.31 14.24
C GLN A 253 9.09 -2.80 14.02
N PHE A 254 7.88 -2.35 13.69
CA PHE A 254 7.50 -0.95 13.49
C PHE A 254 6.71 -0.39 14.68
N ASP A 255 6.44 -1.18 15.71
CA ASP A 255 5.80 -0.71 16.94
C ASP A 255 6.82 0.10 17.76
N ASP A 256 6.75 1.43 17.64
CA ASP A 256 7.62 2.33 18.41
C ASP A 256 7.20 2.34 19.88
N GLY A 257 7.88 1.52 20.69
CA GLY A 257 7.65 1.47 22.14
C GLY A 257 7.90 2.79 22.87
N GLN A 258 8.73 3.70 22.34
CA GLN A 258 8.92 5.02 22.94
C GLN A 258 7.68 5.89 22.75
N PHE A 259 7.13 5.87 21.53
CA PHE A 259 5.93 6.62 21.20
C PHE A 259 4.67 6.02 21.84
N LEU A 260 4.41 4.74 21.56
CA LEU A 260 3.24 4.02 22.07
C LEU A 260 3.25 3.88 23.60
N GLY A 261 4.43 3.70 24.21
CA GLY A 261 4.57 3.59 25.66
C GLY A 261 4.18 4.87 26.38
N ALA A 262 4.58 6.02 25.87
CA ALA A 262 4.21 7.30 26.47
C ALA A 262 2.71 7.61 26.27
N LEU A 263 2.13 7.27 25.11
CA LEU A 263 0.67 7.35 24.91
C LEU A 263 -0.10 6.44 25.88
N ALA A 264 0.38 5.21 26.11
CA ALA A 264 -0.23 4.28 27.07
C ALA A 264 -0.20 4.78 28.52
N LEU A 265 0.73 5.68 28.84
CA LEU A 265 0.83 6.36 30.13
C LEU A 265 0.04 7.68 30.19
N ASN A 266 -0.77 8.00 29.16
CA ASN A 266 -1.49 9.27 29.00
C ASN A 266 -0.55 10.49 29.03
N MET A 267 0.68 10.35 28.53
CA MET A 267 1.63 11.44 28.41
C MET A 267 1.58 12.02 27.00
N ASP A 268 1.33 13.34 26.90
CA ASP A 268 1.41 14.08 25.65
C ASP A 268 2.82 14.65 25.46
N PHE A 269 3.51 14.15 24.44
CA PHE A 269 4.83 14.62 23.97
C PHE A 269 4.78 14.96 22.47
N LEU A 270 3.59 15.30 21.95
CA LEU A 270 3.34 15.56 20.54
C LEU A 270 3.69 17.00 20.11
N THR A 271 4.14 17.85 21.05
CA THR A 271 4.55 19.21 20.72
C THR A 271 5.85 19.19 19.91
N GLY A 272 5.78 19.68 18.67
CA GLY A 272 6.95 19.82 17.79
C GLY A 272 7.30 18.58 16.97
N VAL A 273 6.55 17.49 17.10
CA VAL A 273 6.70 16.31 16.23
C VAL A 273 5.90 16.48 14.93
N HIS A 274 6.35 15.85 13.85
CA HIS A 274 5.64 15.87 12.58
C HIS A 274 4.38 14.99 12.66
N ALA A 275 3.20 15.60 12.83
CA ALA A 275 1.96 14.89 13.14
C ALA A 275 1.64 13.75 12.14
N ASN A 276 1.88 13.94 10.84
CA ASN A 276 1.55 12.94 9.83
C ASN A 276 2.49 11.71 9.85
N SER A 277 3.63 11.78 10.54
CA SER A 277 4.47 10.60 10.79
C SER A 277 3.95 9.71 11.92
N HIS A 278 3.05 10.22 12.76
CA HIS A 278 2.67 9.58 14.02
C HIS A 278 1.18 9.26 14.17
N VAL A 279 0.32 9.84 13.33
CA VAL A 279 -1.12 9.53 13.30
C VAL A 279 -1.43 8.21 12.57
N PRO A 280 -0.85 7.93 11.38
CA PRO A 280 -1.01 6.63 10.72
C PRO A 280 -0.38 5.50 11.53
#